data_AF-A0A1Q7K4U9-F1
#
_entry.id   AF-A0A1Q7K4U9-F1
#
_cell.length_a   1.000
_cell.length_b   1.000
_cell.length_c   1.000
_cell.angle_alpha   90.00
_cell.angle_beta   90.00
_cell.angle_gamma   90.00
#
_symmetry.space_group_name_H-M   'P 1'
#
loop_
_entity.id
_entity.type
_entity.pdbx_description
1 polymer ?
#
loop_
_entity_poly.entity_id
_entity_poly.type
_entity_poly.pdbx_seq_one_letter_code
_entity_poly.pdbx_strand_id
1 'polypeptide(L)' 'MARKGRLDEIFSKALHADDATLYSVSYRDFENIVEVSLPEFVKLSENFELIPQNRIVFVKKGDQILYRKHGN' A
#
# COMPACT_ATOMS: atom_id res chain seq x y z
N MET A 1 2.22 18.72 8.64
CA MET A 1 0.96 17.95 8.74
C MET A 1 0.87 17.05 7.51
N ALA A 2 1.60 15.94 7.52
CA ALA A 2 1.15 14.58 7.90
C ALA A 2 0.88 13.72 6.64
N ARG A 3 1.96 13.43 5.89
CA ARG A 3 1.99 12.42 4.81
C ARG A 3 1.54 11.02 5.27
N LYS A 4 1.47 10.78 6.58
CA LYS A 4 0.91 9.56 7.20
C LYS A 4 -0.57 9.34 6.82
N GLY A 5 -1.39 10.38 6.73
CA GLY A 5 -2.84 10.22 6.53
C GLY A 5 -3.25 9.62 5.18
N ARG A 6 -2.54 9.92 4.09
CA ARG A 6 -3.00 9.54 2.73
C ARG A 6 -2.97 8.03 2.49
N LEU A 7 -1.96 7.33 3.01
CA LEU A 7 -1.92 5.86 2.91
C LEU A 7 -3.06 5.26 3.74
N ASP A 8 -3.22 5.70 4.99
CA ASP A 8 -4.30 5.24 5.86
C ASP A 8 -5.69 5.48 5.23
N GLU A 9 -5.92 6.62 4.59
CA GLU A 9 -7.16 6.92 3.85
C GLU A 9 -7.39 5.98 2.66
N ILE A 10 -6.34 5.71 1.87
CA ILE A 10 -6.43 4.78 0.73
C ILE A 10 -6.75 3.37 1.21
N PHE A 11 -6.06 2.90 2.25
CA PHE A 11 -6.26 1.56 2.80
C PHE A 11 -7.63 1.43 3.46
N SER A 12 -8.05 2.42 4.25
CA SER A 12 -9.38 2.44 4.86
C SER A 12 -10.48 2.39 3.80
N LYS A 13 -10.35 3.19 2.74
CA LYS A 13 -11.30 3.17 1.62
C LYS A 13 -11.29 1.80 0.91
N ALA A 14 -10.12 1.27 0.61
CA ALA A 14 -9.97 -0.02 -0.08
C ALA A 14 -10.53 -1.20 0.74
N LEU A 15 -10.37 -1.18 2.06
CA LEU A 15 -10.77 -2.28 2.94
C LEU A 15 -12.24 -2.21 3.38
N HIS A 16 -12.81 -1.01 3.51
CA HIS A 16 -14.13 -0.83 4.11
C HIS A 16 -15.20 -0.27 3.16
N ALA A 17 -14.81 0.42 2.08
CA ALA A 17 -15.74 1.16 1.22
C ALA A 17 -15.63 0.81 -0.28
N ASP A 18 -14.68 -0.03 -0.66
CA ASP A 18 -14.37 -0.41 -2.04
C ASP A 18 -13.93 -1.87 -2.06
N ASP A 19 -13.63 -2.39 -3.25
CA ASP A 19 -13.08 -3.74 -3.39
C ASP A 19 -11.55 -3.72 -3.29
N ALA A 20 -11.02 -4.24 -2.19
CA ALA A 20 -9.58 -4.31 -1.94
C ALA A 20 -8.81 -5.07 -3.03
N THR A 21 -9.45 -6.02 -3.73
CA THR A 21 -8.79 -6.80 -4.81
C THR A 21 -8.45 -5.96 -6.03
N LEU A 22 -9.09 -4.80 -6.20
CA LEU A 22 -8.79 -3.83 -7.26
C LEU A 22 -7.53 -3.00 -6.98
N TYR A 23 -6.98 -3.11 -5.78
CA TYR A 23 -5.83 -2.33 -5.33
C TYR A 23 -4.58 -3.18 -5.32
N SER A 24 -3.48 -2.58 -5.77
CA SER A 24 -2.16 -3.18 -5.75
C SER A 24 -1.22 -2.33 -4.91
N VAL A 25 -0.47 -2.97 -4.02
CA VAL A 25 0.52 -2.34 -3.15
C VAL A 25 1.88 -2.82 -3.59
N SER A 26 2.78 -1.87 -3.80
CA SER A 26 4.18 -2.17 -4.02
C SER A 26 5.03 -1.69 -2.88
N TYR A 27 5.83 -2.60 -2.34
CA TYR A 27 6.69 -2.35 -1.20
C TYR A 27 8.11 -2.78 -1.49
N ARG A 28 9.06 -2.17 -0.78
CA ARG A 28 10.46 -2.54 -0.84
C ARG A 28 10.71 -3.72 0.09
N ASP A 29 11.02 -4.87 -0.51
CA ASP A 29 11.47 -6.07 0.16
C ASP A 29 12.95 -6.28 -0.10
N PHE A 30 13.79 -6.09 0.92
CA PHE A 30 15.24 -6.02 0.79
C PHE A 30 15.68 -5.05 -0.34
N GLU A 31 16.24 -5.60 -1.43
CA GLU A 31 16.72 -4.86 -2.61
C GLU A 31 15.70 -4.85 -3.76
N ASN A 32 14.59 -5.57 -3.60
CA ASN A 32 13.55 -5.71 -4.62
C ASN A 32 12.31 -4.85 -4.30
N ILE A 33 11.56 -4.52 -5.35
CA ILE A 33 10.22 -3.96 -5.22
C ILE A 33 9.25 -5.04 -5.63
N VAL A 34 8.40 -5.45 -4.70
CA VAL A 34 7.39 -6.49 -4.91
C VAL A 34 6.04 -5.81 -5.02
N GLU A 35 5.27 -6.14 -6.06
CA GLU A 35 3.88 -5.70 -6.25
C GLU A 35 2.94 -6.87 -5.95
N VAL A 36 2.00 -6.67 -5.04
CA VAL A 36 0.97 -7.64 -4.66
C VAL A 36 -0.39 -6.95 -4.55
N SER A 37 -1.47 -7.73 -4.50
CA SER A 37 -2.79 -7.18 -4.18
C SER A 37 -2.82 -6.63 -2.74
N LEU A 38 -3.68 -5.64 -2.47
CA LEU A 38 -3.83 -5.06 -1.13
C LEU A 38 -4.25 -6.10 -0.06
N PRO A 39 -5.16 -7.06 -0.33
CA PRO A 39 -5.49 -8.12 0.62
C PRO A 39 -4.30 -9.04 0.92
N GLU A 40 -3.49 -9.37 -0.09
CA GLU A 40 -2.28 -10.15 0.12
C GLU A 40 -1.24 -9.37 0.92
N PHE A 41 -1.08 -8.08 0.63
CA PHE A 41 -0.18 -7.22 1.40
C PHE A 41 -0.57 -7.19 2.88
N VAL A 42 -1.86 -7.07 3.22
CA VAL A 42 -2.34 -7.07 4.61
C VAL A 42 -2.00 -8.39 5.32
N LYS A 43 -2.14 -9.53 4.62
CA LYS A 43 -1.74 -10.84 5.13
C LYS A 43 -0.23 -10.96 5.32
N LEU A 44 0.56 -10.58 4.31
CA LEU A 44 2.03 -10.67 4.34
C LEU A 44 2.66 -9.74 5.37
N SER A 45 2.07 -8.56 5.54
CA SER A 45 2.57 -7.55 6.48
C SER A 45 2.16 -7.82 7.92
N GLU A 46 1.32 -8.83 8.19
CA GLU A 46 0.64 -9.05 9.47
C GLU A 46 0.09 -7.73 10.03
N ASN A 47 -0.86 -7.11 9.33
CA ASN A 47 -1.40 -5.79 9.71
C ASN A 47 -0.30 -4.73 9.95
N PHE A 48 0.69 -4.69 9.07
CA PHE A 48 1.85 -3.78 9.12
C PHE A 48 2.85 -4.01 10.26
N GLU A 49 2.75 -5.10 11.02
CA GLU A 49 3.73 -5.47 12.06
C GLU A 49 5.05 -5.94 11.45
N LEU A 50 5.00 -6.78 10.40
CA LEU A 50 6.19 -7.27 9.70
C LEU A 50 6.68 -6.31 8.62
N ILE A 51 5.76 -5.72 7.86
CA ILE A 51 6.07 -4.80 6.76
C ILE A 51 5.43 -3.44 7.04
N PRO A 52 6.19 -2.48 7.60
CA PRO A 52 5.62 -1.18 7.96
C PRO A 52 5.27 -0.37 6.71
N GLN A 53 4.23 0.46 6.80
CA GLN A 53 3.75 1.32 5.71
C GLN A 53 4.84 2.18 5.05
N ASN A 54 5.90 2.55 5.78
CA ASN A 54 7.03 3.31 5.22
C ASN A 54 7.78 2.54 4.11
N ARG A 55 7.67 1.21 4.05
CA ARG A 55 8.24 0.39 2.98
C ARG A 55 7.42 0.46 1.69
N ILE A 56 6.18 0.94 1.74
CA ILE A 56 5.33 1.10 0.56
C ILE A 56 5.89 2.19 -0.34
N VAL A 57 6.09 1.85 -1.61
CA VAL A 57 6.64 2.73 -2.65
C VAL A 57 5.52 3.29 -3.51
N PHE A 58 4.52 2.47 -3.86
CA PHE A 58 3.35 2.92 -4.62
C PHE A 58 2.11 2.10 -4.27
N VAL A 59 0.94 2.74 -4.42
CA VAL A 59 -0.37 2.09 -4.35
C VAL A 59 -1.12 2.46 -5.61
N LYS A 60 -1.66 1.44 -6.29
CA LYS A 60 -2.44 1.57 -7.52
C LYS A 60 -3.85 1.04 -7.31
N LYS A 61 -4.78 1.53 -8.11
CA LYS A 61 -6.10 0.94 -8.32
C LYS A 61 -6.28 0.77 -9.83
N GLY A 62 -6.15 -0.45 -10.34
CA GLY A 62 -5.99 -0.69 -11.78
C GLY A 62 -4.80 0.12 -12.34
N ASP A 63 -5.05 0.91 -13.39
CA ASP A 63 -4.04 1.78 -14.02
C ASP A 63 -3.77 3.10 -13.26
N GLN A 64 -4.58 3.43 -12.25
CA GLN A 64 -4.46 4.68 -11.52
C GLN A 64 -3.49 4.58 -10.35
N ILE A 65 -2.46 5.44 -10.32
CA ILE A 65 -1.57 5.58 -9.16
C ILE A 65 -2.25 6.47 -8.12
N LEU A 66 -2.60 5.90 -6.96
CA LEU A 66 -3.24 6.61 -5.84
C LEU A 66 -2.22 7.21 -4.87
N TYR A 67 -1.11 6.50 -4.70
CA TYR A 67 0.01 6.91 -3.87
C TYR A 67 1.33 6.59 -4.55
N ARG A 68 2.27 7.52 -4.43
CA ARG A 68 3.68 7.30 -4.77
C ARG A 68 4.52 7.93 -3.68
N LYS A 69 5.45 7.15 -3.13
CA LYS A 69 6.50 7.66 -2.26
C LYS A 69 7.42 8.53 -3.12
N HIS A 70 7.35 9.84 -2.93
CA HIS A 70 8.37 10.74 -3.45
C HIS A 70 9.65 10.48 -2.67
N GLY A 71 10.65 9.90 -3.34
CA GLY A 71 12.02 9.83 -2.82
C GLY A 71 12.55 11.25 -2.62
N ASN A 72 13.25 11.45 -1.51
CA ASN A 72 14.14 12.59 -1.33
C ASN A 72 15.56 12.10 -1.59
#